data_AF-A0A6N7RL56-F1
#
_entry.id   AF-A0A6N7RL56-F1
#
_cell.length_a   1.000
_cell.length_b   1.000
_cell.length_c   1.000
_cell.angle_alpha   90.00
_cell.angle_beta   90.00
_cell.angle_gamma   90.00
#
_symmetry.space_group_name_H-M   'P 1'
#
loop_
_entity.id
_entity.type
_entity.pdbx_description
1 polymer ?
#
loop_
_entity_poly.entity_id
_entity_poly.type
_entity_poly.pdbx_seq_one_letter_code
_entity_poly.pdbx_strand_id
1 'polypeptide(L)'
;MNVFAKKGMRALVPAAILLALCASLAGCGGTPQQAGGEADKAGDTAQAAASDAPFSWSADADCGLCHATQSSSLTDSSCQVSASHANLQCVQCHTDENGLAAAHDGVTLADTKGAKKLSKTSVEQDACVSCHADAGAPGAAASSTALTDDQGTTVNPHDLPQSASHDTLTCGSCHTMHDEKPLEETAAAACAQCHHQNVYECYTCHE
;
A
#
# COMPACT_ATOMS: atom_id res chain seq x y z
N MET A 1 9.09 58.49 -16.28
CA MET A 1 9.24 59.65 -15.37
C MET A 1 8.96 59.20 -13.94
N ASN A 2 9.90 59.50 -13.03
CA ASN A 2 9.88 59.63 -11.55
C ASN A 2 8.93 58.72 -10.73
N VAL A 3 9.38 57.77 -9.89
CA VAL A 3 10.30 57.79 -8.69
C VAL A 3 9.60 58.14 -7.38
N PHE A 4 10.06 57.44 -6.31
CA PHE A 4 9.93 57.61 -4.84
C PHE A 4 8.99 56.58 -4.18
N ALA A 5 9.47 55.43 -3.67
CA ALA A 5 10.45 55.19 -2.60
C ALA A 5 10.05 55.79 -1.24
N LYS A 6 9.82 54.92 -0.25
CA LYS A 6 10.32 55.17 1.11
C LYS A 6 10.63 53.87 1.84
N LYS A 7 11.87 53.85 2.33
CA LYS A 7 12.57 52.83 3.09
C LYS A 7 12.85 53.41 4.47
N GLY A 8 12.89 52.56 5.48
CA GLY A 8 13.54 52.85 6.77
C GLY A 8 12.76 52.28 7.95
N MET A 9 13.37 51.87 9.06
CA MET A 9 14.79 51.71 9.41
C MET A 9 14.85 51.00 10.78
N ARG A 10 15.56 49.89 10.83
CA ARG A 10 16.46 49.32 11.87
C ARG A 10 16.25 49.61 13.38
N ALA A 11 16.22 48.48 14.10
CA ALA A 11 17.12 48.02 15.18
C ALA A 11 17.11 48.70 16.57
N LEU A 12 17.14 47.85 17.62
CA LEU A 12 18.16 47.80 18.67
C LEU A 12 17.90 46.62 19.65
N VAL A 13 18.95 45.86 19.96
CA VAL A 13 19.12 44.83 21.03
C VAL A 13 20.17 45.40 21.99
N PRO A 14 20.06 45.29 23.34
CA PRO A 14 20.81 44.27 24.14
C PRO A 14 20.09 43.93 25.48
N ALA A 15 20.50 43.09 26.43
CA ALA A 15 21.39 41.94 26.63
C ALA A 15 21.14 41.42 28.08
N ALA A 16 21.34 40.12 28.30
CA ALA A 16 21.81 39.43 29.53
C ALA A 16 21.31 39.82 30.95
N ILE A 17 20.74 38.84 31.67
CA ILE A 17 21.03 38.60 33.11
C ILE A 17 21.14 37.09 33.35
N LEU A 18 22.32 36.66 33.78
CA LEU A 18 22.63 35.38 34.44
C LEU A 18 22.11 35.40 35.87
N LEU A 19 21.58 34.27 36.37
CA LEU A 19 21.88 33.83 37.74
C LEU A 19 21.82 32.31 37.84
N ALA A 20 22.88 31.76 38.40
CA ALA A 20 23.16 30.36 38.63
C ALA A 20 23.01 30.00 40.12
N LEU A 21 23.25 28.71 40.43
CA LEU A 21 23.38 28.06 41.74
C LEU A 21 22.06 27.64 42.41
N CYS A 22 21.88 26.44 43.00
CA CYS A 22 22.83 25.37 43.36
C CYS A 22 22.09 24.08 43.80
N ALA A 23 22.72 22.91 43.55
CA ALA A 23 22.94 21.78 44.48
C ALA A 23 21.74 20.99 45.06
N SER A 24 21.76 19.67 45.33
CA SER A 24 22.52 18.47 44.93
C SER A 24 22.16 17.38 45.96
N LEU A 25 21.77 16.16 45.55
CA LEU A 25 22.00 14.90 46.30
C LEU A 25 22.02 13.78 45.24
N ALA A 26 23.15 13.21 44.82
CA ALA A 26 24.13 12.37 45.53
C ALA A 26 23.59 10.98 45.94
N GLY A 27 24.12 9.94 45.28
CA GLY A 27 23.94 8.52 45.60
C GLY A 27 24.31 7.62 44.41
N CYS A 28 25.60 7.50 44.07
CA CYS A 28 26.46 6.31 44.27
C CYS A 28 26.15 5.16 43.29
N GLY A 29 27.02 4.63 42.45
CA GLY A 29 28.47 4.72 42.28
C GLY A 29 28.90 3.46 41.51
N GLY A 30 29.77 3.60 40.50
CA GLY A 30 30.35 2.44 39.80
C GLY A 30 30.81 2.69 38.36
N THR A 31 32.01 3.24 38.18
CA THR A 31 32.86 3.03 36.99
C THR A 31 34.28 2.78 37.49
N PRO A 32 35.04 1.87 36.87
CA PRO A 32 35.84 2.22 35.68
C PRO A 32 35.69 1.12 34.59
N GLN A 33 35.91 1.34 33.30
CA GLN A 33 37.12 1.84 32.65
C GLN A 33 36.78 2.03 31.16
N GLN A 34 37.18 3.17 30.59
CA GLN A 34 37.13 3.44 29.16
C GLN A 34 38.41 2.90 28.51
N ALA A 35 38.26 2.01 27.52
CA ALA A 35 39.30 1.70 26.54
C ALA A 35 38.67 1.85 25.15
N GLY A 36 39.32 2.67 24.32
CA GLY A 36 38.80 3.10 23.03
C GLY A 36 38.73 2.00 21.98
N GLY A 37 37.90 2.25 20.98
CA GLY A 37 37.78 1.46 19.76
C GLY A 37 36.78 2.14 18.82
N GLU A 38 37.16 2.22 17.56
CA GLU A 38 36.55 2.96 16.46
C GLU A 38 35.04 2.77 16.22
N ALA A 39 34.54 3.74 15.44
CA ALA A 39 33.23 3.86 14.82
C ALA A 39 32.50 2.55 14.45
N ASP A 40 31.22 2.49 14.83
CA ASP A 40 30.21 1.86 13.99
C ASP A 40 28.91 2.66 14.05
N LYS A 41 28.37 2.97 12.87
CA LYS A 41 27.09 3.62 12.70
C LYS A 41 25.98 2.64 13.13
N ALA A 42 25.42 2.85 14.31
CA ALA A 42 24.15 2.25 14.69
C ALA A 42 23.00 2.98 13.97
N GLY A 43 22.70 2.53 12.74
CA GLY A 43 21.36 2.62 12.19
C GLY A 43 20.67 1.29 12.48
N ASP A 44 20.11 1.14 13.68
CA ASP A 44 19.37 -0.06 14.07
C ASP A 44 17.88 0.21 13.86
N THR A 45 17.40 -0.07 12.66
CA THR A 45 15.99 -0.43 12.48
C THR A 45 15.80 -1.75 13.21
N ALA A 46 15.00 -1.73 14.27
CA ALA A 46 14.59 -2.92 14.99
C ALA A 46 13.94 -3.93 14.03
N GLN A 47 14.74 -4.82 13.47
CA GLN A 47 14.27 -6.03 12.86
C GLN A 47 13.75 -6.86 14.03
N ALA A 48 12.44 -7.01 14.17
CA ALA A 48 11.86 -7.92 15.15
C ALA A 48 12.54 -9.28 14.96
N ALA A 49 13.29 -9.72 15.96
CA ALA A 49 13.99 -11.00 15.90
C ALA A 49 12.94 -12.09 15.63
N ALA A 50 13.13 -12.86 14.56
CA ALA A 50 12.27 -13.99 14.24
C ALA A 50 12.14 -14.88 15.48
N SER A 51 10.90 -15.11 15.90
CA SER A 51 10.57 -15.84 17.13
C SER A 51 9.67 -17.02 16.78
N ASP A 52 9.94 -18.19 17.35
CA ASP A 52 9.05 -19.36 17.23
C ASP A 52 7.75 -19.19 18.04
N ALA A 53 7.51 -18.01 18.63
CA ALA A 53 6.25 -17.70 19.28
C ALA A 53 5.08 -17.83 18.28
N PRO A 54 3.96 -18.44 18.70
CA PRO A 54 2.78 -18.55 17.86
C PRO A 54 2.21 -17.17 17.57
N PHE A 55 1.80 -16.94 16.32
CA PHE A 55 0.99 -15.80 15.95
C PHE A 55 -0.47 -16.11 16.29
N SER A 56 -1.12 -15.23 17.04
CA SER A 56 -2.56 -15.31 17.28
C SER A 56 -3.26 -14.36 16.34
N TRP A 57 -4.02 -14.92 15.39
CA TRP A 57 -4.84 -14.12 14.50
C TRP A 57 -5.90 -13.31 15.26
N SER A 58 -6.11 -12.07 14.82
CA SER A 58 -7.24 -11.22 15.18
C SER A 58 -7.44 -10.15 14.11
N ALA A 59 -8.63 -9.55 14.02
CA ALA A 59 -8.92 -8.50 13.05
C ALA A 59 -8.04 -7.24 13.22
N ASP A 60 -7.56 -7.00 14.44
CA ASP A 60 -6.71 -5.85 14.81
C ASP A 60 -5.21 -6.20 14.84
N ALA A 61 -4.82 -7.39 14.39
CA ALA A 61 -3.42 -7.81 14.41
C ALA A 61 -2.56 -6.97 13.46
N ASP A 62 -1.31 -6.70 13.85
CA ASP A 62 -0.34 -6.05 12.96
C ASP A 62 0.08 -7.01 11.85
N CYS A 63 -0.61 -6.90 10.72
CA CYS A 63 -0.37 -7.69 9.52
C CYS A 63 1.05 -7.46 8.95
N GLY A 64 1.63 -6.28 9.19
CA GLY A 64 2.93 -5.88 8.68
C GLY A 64 4.10 -6.70 9.24
N LEU A 65 3.91 -7.39 10.37
CA LEU A 65 4.91 -8.28 10.95
C LEU A 65 5.33 -9.41 9.99
N CYS A 66 4.42 -9.86 9.13
CA CYS A 66 4.69 -10.91 8.13
C CYS A 66 4.40 -10.45 6.70
N HIS A 67 3.46 -9.53 6.50
CA HIS A 67 3.06 -8.99 5.18
C HIS A 67 3.68 -7.61 4.92
N ALA A 68 4.99 -7.50 5.10
CA ALA A 68 5.72 -6.24 4.97
C ALA A 68 5.52 -5.54 3.62
N THR A 69 5.47 -6.30 2.52
CA THR A 69 5.23 -5.75 1.16
C THR A 69 3.83 -5.13 1.03
N GLN A 70 2.79 -5.82 1.49
CA GLN A 70 1.42 -5.28 1.46
C GLN A 70 1.30 -4.09 2.40
N SER A 71 1.92 -4.14 3.58
CA SER A 71 1.94 -3.01 4.50
C SER A 71 2.66 -1.79 3.90
N SER A 72 3.83 -1.98 3.27
CA SER A 72 4.57 -0.87 2.64
C SER A 72 3.82 -0.25 1.46
N SER A 73 3.08 -1.06 0.71
CA SER A 73 2.31 -0.59 -0.45
C SER A 73 1.23 0.45 -0.09
N LEU A 74 0.77 0.51 1.16
CA LEU A 74 -0.16 1.55 1.63
C LEU A 74 0.43 2.97 1.54
N THR A 75 1.76 3.07 1.52
CA THR A 75 2.48 4.36 1.42
C THR A 75 3.24 4.52 0.12
N ASP A 76 3.27 3.49 -0.72
CA ASP A 76 3.96 3.52 -1.99
C ASP A 76 3.05 4.08 -3.08
N SER A 77 3.36 5.29 -3.56
CA SER A 77 2.58 5.98 -4.59
C SER A 77 2.49 5.24 -5.93
N SER A 78 3.34 4.22 -6.16
CA SER A 78 3.23 3.34 -7.34
C SER A 78 2.12 2.30 -7.20
N CYS A 79 1.75 1.93 -5.97
CA CYS A 79 0.70 0.96 -5.69
C CYS A 79 -0.67 1.64 -5.66
N GLN A 80 -1.67 1.06 -6.33
CA GLN A 80 -3.02 1.63 -6.43
C GLN A 80 -3.68 1.85 -5.06
N VAL A 81 -3.36 1.00 -4.06
CA VAL A 81 -3.90 1.10 -2.70
C VAL A 81 -3.50 2.40 -1.99
N SER A 82 -2.31 2.95 -2.25
CA SER A 82 -1.83 4.13 -1.53
C SER A 82 -2.61 5.40 -1.90
N ALA A 83 -3.15 5.47 -3.12
CA ALA A 83 -3.81 6.66 -3.62
C ALA A 83 -5.15 6.95 -2.94
N SER A 84 -5.89 5.91 -2.53
CA SER A 84 -7.27 6.08 -2.01
C SER A 84 -7.63 5.18 -0.84
N HIS A 85 -6.80 4.18 -0.52
CA HIS A 85 -7.09 3.18 0.51
C HIS A 85 -6.00 3.07 1.58
N ALA A 86 -5.01 3.97 1.58
CA ALA A 86 -3.87 3.97 2.51
C ALA A 86 -4.26 3.93 4.00
N ASN A 87 -5.44 4.47 4.35
CA ASN A 87 -5.91 4.59 5.73
C ASN A 87 -6.86 3.46 6.15
N LEU A 88 -7.20 2.53 5.25
CA LEU A 88 -8.06 1.40 5.58
C LEU A 88 -7.27 0.33 6.35
N GLN A 89 -7.95 -0.36 7.25
CA GLN A 89 -7.40 -1.56 7.88
C GLN A 89 -7.47 -2.74 6.91
N CYS A 90 -6.53 -3.70 7.01
CA CYS A 90 -6.42 -4.82 6.08
C CYS A 90 -7.73 -5.62 5.95
N VAL A 91 -8.42 -5.84 7.07
CA VAL A 91 -9.69 -6.59 7.13
C VAL A 91 -10.90 -5.85 6.54
N GLN A 92 -10.75 -4.57 6.16
CA GLN A 92 -11.83 -3.85 5.47
C GLN A 92 -11.97 -4.30 4.01
N CYS A 93 -10.90 -4.81 3.40
CA CYS A 93 -10.94 -5.44 2.08
C CYS A 93 -10.87 -6.96 2.19
N HIS A 94 -10.08 -7.50 3.13
CA HIS A 94 -9.99 -8.92 3.40
C HIS A 94 -11.03 -9.36 4.44
N THR A 95 -12.29 -9.43 4.01
CA THR A 95 -13.43 -9.58 4.92
C THR A 95 -13.75 -11.02 5.32
N ASP A 96 -13.13 -12.03 4.70
CA ASP A 96 -13.28 -13.44 5.06
C ASP A 96 -12.49 -13.77 6.35
N GLU A 97 -13.03 -13.35 7.49
CA GLU A 97 -12.42 -13.58 8.81
C GLU A 97 -12.21 -15.07 9.12
N ASN A 98 -13.12 -15.95 8.67
CA ASN A 98 -12.99 -17.38 8.91
C ASN A 98 -11.85 -17.98 8.07
N GLY A 99 -11.77 -17.62 6.79
CA GLY A 99 -10.67 -18.00 5.92
C GLY A 99 -9.32 -17.45 6.40
N LEU A 100 -9.30 -16.20 6.88
CA LEU A 100 -8.12 -15.61 7.50
C LEU A 100 -7.69 -16.35 8.77
N ALA A 101 -8.62 -16.64 9.69
CA ALA A 101 -8.32 -17.40 10.90
C ALA A 101 -7.73 -18.78 10.55
N ALA A 102 -8.32 -19.48 9.58
CA ALA A 102 -7.82 -20.77 9.10
C ALA A 102 -6.44 -20.67 8.41
N ALA A 103 -6.19 -19.59 7.66
CA ALA A 103 -4.91 -19.36 6.98
C ALA A 103 -3.77 -19.06 7.97
N HIS A 104 -4.10 -18.51 9.13
CA HIS A 104 -3.15 -18.16 10.19
C HIS A 104 -3.04 -19.21 11.30
N ASP A 105 -3.82 -20.30 11.24
CA ASP A 105 -3.72 -21.37 12.22
C ASP A 105 -2.32 -22.05 12.17
N GLY A 106 -1.70 -22.15 13.35
CA GLY A 106 -0.36 -22.73 13.50
C GLY A 106 0.79 -21.92 12.90
N VAL A 107 0.56 -20.66 12.48
CA VAL A 107 1.63 -19.75 12.01
C VAL A 107 2.43 -19.22 13.20
N THR A 108 3.76 -19.14 13.05
CA THR A 108 4.66 -18.51 14.03
C THR A 108 5.24 -17.20 13.50
N LEU A 109 5.78 -16.35 14.37
CA LEU A 109 6.45 -15.10 13.95
C LEU A 109 7.76 -15.33 13.19
N ALA A 110 8.30 -16.55 13.20
CA ALA A 110 9.43 -16.95 12.37
C ALA A 110 9.02 -17.24 10.91
N ASP A 111 7.73 -17.47 10.65
CA ASP A 111 7.19 -17.90 9.35
C ASP A 111 6.99 -16.74 8.34
N THR A 112 7.99 -15.86 8.22
CA THR A 112 7.98 -14.74 7.26
C THR A 112 7.95 -15.18 5.78
N LYS A 113 8.34 -16.44 5.49
CA LYS A 113 8.19 -17.07 4.17
C LYS A 113 6.80 -17.69 3.95
N GLY A 114 6.04 -17.91 5.01
CA GLY A 114 4.66 -18.41 5.00
C GLY A 114 3.65 -17.38 4.46
N ALA A 115 4.01 -16.09 4.45
CA ALA A 115 3.20 -15.00 3.91
C ALA A 115 2.75 -15.20 2.44
N LYS A 116 3.47 -16.02 1.65
CA LYS A 116 3.04 -16.38 0.27
C LYS A 116 1.80 -17.27 0.23
N LYS A 117 1.50 -18.02 1.30
CA LYS A 117 0.32 -18.91 1.40
C LYS A 117 -1.00 -18.18 1.65
N LEU A 118 -0.95 -16.88 1.99
CA LEU A 118 -2.15 -16.05 2.17
C LEU A 118 -2.87 -15.74 0.85
N SER A 119 -2.28 -16.09 -0.29
CA SER A 119 -2.91 -16.09 -1.62
C SER A 119 -4.21 -16.90 -1.72
N LYS A 120 -4.60 -17.62 -0.65
CA LYS A 120 -5.84 -18.39 -0.56
C LYS A 120 -7.06 -17.59 -0.16
N THR A 121 -6.90 -16.39 0.43
CA THR A 121 -8.03 -15.52 0.74
C THR A 121 -8.18 -14.49 -0.38
N SER A 122 -9.28 -14.61 -1.12
CA SER A 122 -9.69 -13.67 -2.16
C SER A 122 -10.27 -12.39 -1.52
N VAL A 123 -10.15 -11.26 -2.23
CA VAL A 123 -10.98 -10.08 -1.95
C VAL A 123 -12.19 -10.20 -2.87
N GLU A 124 -13.33 -10.59 -2.29
CA GLU A 124 -14.58 -10.73 -3.04
C GLU A 124 -15.07 -9.35 -3.53
N GLN A 125 -15.75 -9.31 -4.67
CA GLN A 125 -16.31 -8.07 -5.23
C GLN A 125 -17.19 -7.30 -4.23
N ASP A 126 -17.89 -8.03 -3.35
CA ASP A 126 -18.74 -7.46 -2.29
C ASP A 126 -17.97 -6.51 -1.36
N ALA A 127 -16.67 -6.78 -1.10
CA ALA A 127 -15.82 -5.90 -0.30
C ALA A 127 -15.53 -4.56 -1.01
N CYS A 128 -15.54 -4.54 -2.35
CA CYS A 128 -15.38 -3.31 -3.12
C CYS A 128 -16.70 -2.52 -3.14
N VAL A 129 -17.81 -3.19 -3.48
CA VAL A 129 -19.10 -2.52 -3.68
C VAL A 129 -19.74 -2.01 -2.38
N SER A 130 -19.29 -2.47 -1.21
CA SER A 130 -19.73 -1.90 0.08
C SER A 130 -19.41 -0.40 0.21
N CYS A 131 -18.33 0.05 -0.44
CA CYS A 131 -17.96 1.47 -0.53
C CYS A 131 -18.22 2.05 -1.92
N HIS A 132 -18.27 1.20 -2.95
CA HIS A 132 -18.38 1.59 -4.35
C HIS A 132 -19.63 1.02 -5.02
N ALA A 133 -20.81 1.38 -4.53
CA ALA A 133 -22.10 0.80 -4.94
C ALA A 133 -22.36 0.79 -6.47
N ASP A 134 -21.75 1.72 -7.22
CA ASP A 134 -21.90 1.84 -8.68
C ASP A 134 -20.58 1.72 -9.47
N ALA A 135 -19.47 1.30 -8.85
CA ALA A 135 -18.16 1.31 -9.55
C ALA A 135 -18.10 0.36 -10.75
N GLY A 136 -18.89 -0.71 -10.75
CA GLY A 136 -19.01 -1.62 -11.89
C GLY A 136 -19.95 -1.14 -13.00
N ALA A 137 -20.59 0.04 -12.86
CA ALA A 137 -21.51 0.54 -13.87
C ALA A 137 -20.76 1.10 -15.09
N PRO A 138 -21.34 0.99 -16.31
CA PRO A 138 -20.75 1.52 -17.55
C PRO A 138 -20.30 2.99 -17.44
N GLY A 139 -21.06 3.81 -16.72
CA GLY A 139 -20.78 5.24 -16.55
C GLY A 139 -19.47 5.55 -15.83
N ALA A 140 -18.98 4.64 -14.98
CA ALA A 140 -17.77 4.85 -14.19
C ALA A 140 -16.49 4.90 -15.05
N ALA A 141 -16.51 4.26 -16.22
CA ALA A 141 -15.38 4.20 -17.14
C ALA A 141 -15.71 4.72 -18.55
N ALA A 142 -16.83 5.42 -18.72
CA ALA A 142 -17.34 5.84 -20.03
C ALA A 142 -16.39 6.74 -20.84
N SER A 143 -15.49 7.49 -20.17
CA SER A 143 -14.49 8.34 -20.82
C SER A 143 -13.08 7.74 -20.83
N SER A 144 -12.90 6.50 -20.35
CA SER A 144 -11.59 5.87 -20.28
C SER A 144 -11.15 5.42 -21.67
N THR A 145 -9.89 5.67 -22.00
CA THR A 145 -9.23 5.14 -23.20
C THR A 145 -8.14 4.12 -22.86
N ALA A 146 -8.06 3.71 -21.59
CA ALA A 146 -7.01 2.80 -21.08
C ALA A 146 -6.96 1.47 -21.82
N LEU A 147 -8.12 0.98 -22.30
CA LEU A 147 -8.25 -0.23 -23.08
C LEU A 147 -8.51 0.12 -24.54
N THR A 148 -7.46 0.52 -25.24
CA THR A 148 -7.47 0.69 -26.70
C THR A 148 -6.55 -0.34 -27.33
N ASP A 149 -7.07 -1.09 -28.29
CA ASP A 149 -6.35 -2.16 -28.97
C ASP A 149 -5.47 -1.65 -30.12
N ASP A 150 -4.72 -2.55 -30.78
CA ASP A 150 -3.81 -2.19 -31.87
C ASP A 150 -4.54 -1.71 -33.14
N GLN A 151 -5.85 -1.94 -33.26
CA GLN A 151 -6.70 -1.44 -34.35
C GLN A 151 -7.38 -0.11 -34.00
N GLY A 152 -7.14 0.43 -32.81
CA GLY A 152 -7.75 1.67 -32.33
C GLY A 152 -9.15 1.49 -31.76
N THR A 153 -9.58 0.26 -31.49
CA THR A 153 -10.84 -0.03 -30.82
C THR A 153 -10.67 0.21 -29.33
N THR A 154 -11.39 1.19 -28.80
CA THR A 154 -11.49 1.41 -27.35
C THR A 154 -12.70 0.67 -26.80
N VAL A 155 -12.52 -0.10 -25.72
CA VAL A 155 -13.59 -0.78 -25.01
C VAL A 155 -13.77 -0.24 -23.58
N ASN A 156 -15.02 -0.26 -23.11
CA ASN A 156 -15.34 0.06 -21.73
C ASN A 156 -15.34 -1.24 -20.90
N PRO A 157 -14.40 -1.42 -19.94
CA PRO A 157 -14.32 -2.65 -19.15
C PRO A 157 -15.50 -2.86 -18.22
N HIS A 158 -16.31 -1.83 -17.96
CA HIS A 158 -17.51 -1.91 -17.11
C HIS A 158 -18.81 -2.00 -17.95
N ASP A 159 -18.67 -2.15 -19.27
CA ASP A 159 -19.79 -2.36 -20.20
C ASP A 159 -19.42 -3.41 -21.24
N LEU A 160 -18.81 -4.51 -20.77
CA LEU A 160 -18.37 -5.59 -21.63
C LEU A 160 -19.56 -6.36 -22.22
N PRO A 161 -19.46 -6.82 -23.48
CA PRO A 161 -20.43 -7.74 -24.06
C PRO A 161 -20.61 -8.96 -23.15
N GLN A 162 -21.86 -9.33 -22.89
CA GLN A 162 -22.16 -10.47 -22.02
C GLN A 162 -21.64 -11.77 -22.64
N SER A 163 -20.78 -12.48 -21.92
CA SER A 163 -20.26 -13.78 -22.30
C SER A 163 -19.78 -14.53 -21.06
N ALA A 164 -19.82 -15.86 -21.10
CA ALA A 164 -19.36 -16.68 -19.98
C ALA A 164 -17.90 -16.40 -19.59
N SER A 165 -17.06 -15.98 -20.54
CA SER A 165 -15.67 -15.60 -20.26
C SER A 165 -15.56 -14.24 -19.58
N HIS A 166 -16.31 -13.23 -20.04
CA HIS A 166 -16.32 -11.90 -19.41
C HIS A 166 -16.92 -11.93 -18.01
N ASP A 167 -17.89 -12.82 -17.76
CA ASP A 167 -18.52 -12.98 -16.43
C ASP A 167 -17.53 -13.50 -15.36
N THR A 168 -16.37 -14.03 -15.77
CA THR A 168 -15.31 -14.44 -14.83
C THR A 168 -14.40 -13.30 -14.37
N LEU A 169 -14.48 -12.12 -15.01
CA LEU A 169 -13.69 -10.97 -14.64
C LEU A 169 -14.23 -10.35 -13.34
N THR A 170 -13.30 -9.96 -12.47
CA THR A 170 -13.59 -9.37 -11.16
C THR A 170 -12.91 -8.01 -11.07
N CYS A 171 -13.23 -7.22 -10.04
CA CYS A 171 -12.54 -5.95 -9.79
C CYS A 171 -11.02 -6.15 -9.73
N GLY A 172 -10.57 -7.20 -9.05
CA GLY A 172 -9.15 -7.55 -8.91
C GLY A 172 -8.48 -8.09 -10.18
N SER A 173 -9.24 -8.43 -11.22
CA SER A 173 -8.68 -8.83 -12.51
C SER A 173 -7.94 -7.68 -13.19
N CYS A 174 -8.39 -6.44 -12.98
CA CYS A 174 -7.77 -5.23 -13.53
C CYS A 174 -7.18 -4.34 -12.42
N HIS A 175 -7.85 -4.23 -11.27
CA HIS A 175 -7.41 -3.36 -10.17
C HIS A 175 -6.54 -4.13 -9.17
N THR A 176 -5.23 -4.14 -9.40
CA THR A 176 -4.26 -4.75 -8.49
C THR A 176 -3.82 -3.75 -7.41
N MET A 177 -4.35 -3.91 -6.20
CA MET A 177 -4.19 -2.92 -5.13
C MET A 177 -2.75 -2.80 -4.61
N HIS A 178 -2.07 -3.93 -4.41
CA HIS A 178 -0.75 -4.02 -3.78
C HIS A 178 0.41 -4.21 -4.78
N ASP A 179 0.16 -4.04 -6.08
CA ASP A 179 1.17 -4.16 -7.14
C ASP A 179 1.53 -2.76 -7.66
N GLU A 180 2.78 -2.58 -8.05
CA GLU A 180 3.32 -1.33 -8.61
C GLU A 180 2.95 -1.15 -10.09
N LYS A 181 2.39 -2.19 -10.74
CA LYS A 181 1.96 -2.12 -12.12
C LYS A 181 0.84 -1.08 -12.29
N PRO A 182 0.96 -0.19 -13.30
CA PRO A 182 -0.10 0.73 -13.66
C PRO A 182 -1.42 0.02 -13.96
N LEU A 183 -2.53 0.71 -13.70
CA LEU A 183 -3.87 0.19 -13.99
C LEU A 183 -4.04 -0.14 -15.48
N GLU A 184 -3.48 0.69 -16.36
CA GLU A 184 -3.57 0.51 -17.80
C GLU A 184 -2.89 -0.80 -18.24
N GLU A 185 -1.74 -1.12 -17.66
CA GLU A 185 -1.01 -2.35 -17.96
C GLU A 185 -1.75 -3.58 -17.45
N THR A 186 -2.23 -3.53 -16.21
CA THR A 186 -2.95 -4.65 -15.57
C THR A 186 -4.29 -4.93 -16.22
N ALA A 187 -5.04 -3.88 -16.57
CA ALA A 187 -6.28 -4.02 -17.32
C ALA A 187 -6.04 -4.58 -18.73
N ALA A 188 -5.04 -4.08 -19.47
CA ALA A 188 -4.70 -4.60 -20.80
C ALA A 188 -4.24 -6.07 -20.72
N ALA A 189 -3.45 -6.42 -19.70
CA ALA A 189 -3.02 -7.79 -19.46
C ALA A 189 -4.21 -8.73 -19.19
N ALA A 190 -5.25 -8.26 -18.49
CA ALA A 190 -6.48 -9.03 -18.28
C ALA A 190 -7.18 -9.36 -19.61
N CYS A 191 -7.29 -8.39 -20.50
CA CYS A 191 -7.84 -8.60 -21.85
C CYS A 191 -6.98 -9.57 -22.66
N ALA A 192 -5.65 -9.41 -22.61
CA ALA A 192 -4.69 -10.22 -23.37
C ALA A 192 -4.70 -11.72 -22.99
N GLN A 193 -5.28 -12.10 -21.85
CA GLN A 193 -5.48 -13.51 -21.49
C GLN A 193 -6.41 -14.23 -22.47
N CYS A 194 -7.32 -13.51 -23.12
CA CYS A 194 -8.23 -14.04 -24.14
C CYS A 194 -7.98 -13.40 -25.52
N HIS A 195 -7.62 -12.11 -25.56
CA HIS A 195 -7.32 -11.33 -26.75
C HIS A 195 -5.80 -11.22 -26.97
N HIS A 196 -5.13 -12.36 -27.09
CA HIS A 196 -3.66 -12.45 -27.15
C HIS A 196 -3.00 -11.73 -28.35
N GLN A 197 -3.77 -11.35 -29.38
CA GLN A 197 -3.31 -10.51 -30.50
C GLN A 197 -3.50 -9.01 -30.26
N ASN A 198 -3.98 -8.60 -29.08
CA ASN A 198 -4.37 -7.23 -28.77
C ASN A 198 -5.37 -6.66 -29.79
N VAL A 199 -6.41 -7.43 -30.09
CA VAL A 199 -7.55 -7.04 -30.94
C VAL A 199 -8.82 -7.40 -30.22
N TYR A 200 -9.66 -6.40 -29.92
CA TYR A 200 -10.88 -6.56 -29.11
C TYR A 200 -12.12 -6.88 -29.96
N GLU A 201 -12.04 -6.70 -31.27
CA GLU A 201 -13.13 -7.11 -32.17
C GLU A 201 -13.39 -8.62 -32.05
N CYS A 202 -14.63 -8.95 -31.67
CA CYS A 202 -15.07 -10.34 -31.49
C CYS A 202 -15.07 -11.10 -32.82
N TYR A 203 -14.96 -12.43 -32.77
CA TYR A 203 -15.02 -13.31 -33.94
C TYR A 203 -13.90 -13.09 -34.99
N THR A 204 -12.88 -12.30 -34.66
CA THR A 204 -11.68 -12.16 -35.49
C THR A 204 -10.79 -13.42 -35.41
N CYS A 205 -10.81 -14.13 -34.28
CA CYS A 205 -9.94 -15.28 -34.01
C CYS A 205 -10.65 -16.55 -33.53
N HIS A 206 -11.80 -16.43 -32.82
CA HIS A 206 -12.56 -17.56 -32.26
C HIS A 206 -14.07 -17.34 -32.47
N GLU A 207 -14.79 -18.41 -32.87
CA GLU A 207 -16.25 -18.44 -33.09
C GLU A 207 -17.04 -18.75 -31.82
#